data_AF-A0A1D8PEP6-F1
#
_entry.id   AF-A0A1D8PEP6-F1
#
_cell.length_a   1.000
_cell.length_b   1.000
_cell.length_c   1.000
_cell.angle_alpha   90.00
_cell.angle_beta   90.00
_cell.angle_gamma   90.00
#
_symmetry.space_group_name_H-M   'P 1'
#
loop_
_entity.id
_entity.type
_entity.pdbx_description
1 polymer ?
#
loop_
_entity_poly.entity_id
_entity_poly.type
_entity_poly.pdbx_seq_one_letter_code
_entity_poly.pdbx_strand_id
1 'polypeptide(L)' 'MDTSKQTNKTSMNPLPTSFTTSEPINYQEQNRRQLIMNSMENMDYLLMIASQQNKSVEQVKYELKLKLIYGG' A
#
# COMPACT_ATOMS: atom_id res chain seq x y z
N MET A 1 -37.68 8.44 46.03
CA MET A 1 -37.93 7.11 45.45
C MET A 1 -37.34 7.11 44.06
N ASP A 2 -36.48 6.13 43.82
CA ASP A 2 -35.27 6.17 42.99
C ASP A 2 -35.44 6.43 41.49
N THR A 3 -34.67 7.40 41.01
CA THR A 3 -34.29 7.60 39.60
C THR A 3 -32.85 7.14 39.38
N SER A 4 -32.63 6.05 38.64
CA SER A 4 -31.31 5.54 38.19
C SER A 4 -31.51 4.15 37.54
N LYS A 5 -31.03 3.75 36.35
CA LYS A 5 -30.03 4.28 35.41
C LYS A 5 -30.35 3.79 34.00
N GLN A 6 -30.23 4.69 33.04
CA GLN A 6 -30.18 4.46 31.60
C GLN A 6 -28.87 3.74 31.26
N THR A 7 -28.94 2.58 30.60
CA THR A 7 -27.78 1.86 30.07
C THR A 7 -27.73 2.01 28.55
N ASN A 8 -26.91 2.94 28.07
CA ASN A 8 -26.51 3.01 26.67
C ASN A 8 -25.55 1.84 26.36
N LYS A 9 -26.02 0.83 25.64
CA LYS A 9 -25.16 -0.11 24.92
C LYS A 9 -24.89 0.44 23.53
N THR A 10 -23.84 1.26 23.42
CA THR A 10 -23.23 1.60 22.14
C THR A 10 -22.68 0.31 21.52
N SER A 11 -23.37 -0.16 20.48
CA SER A 11 -22.93 -1.28 19.65
C SER A 11 -21.64 -0.87 18.94
N MET A 12 -20.51 -1.40 19.40
CA MET A 12 -19.24 -1.34 18.68
C MET A 12 -19.38 -2.28 17.48
N ASN A 13 -19.53 -1.73 16.28
CA ASN A 13 -19.44 -2.50 15.05
C ASN A 13 -18.12 -3.28 15.04
N PRO A 14 -18.13 -4.61 14.78
CA PRO A 14 -16.89 -5.36 14.65
C PRO A 14 -16.10 -4.81 13.45
N LEU A 15 -14.81 -4.54 13.70
CA LEU A 15 -13.80 -4.25 12.69
C LEU A 15 -13.91 -5.27 11.54
N PRO A 16 -13.81 -4.87 10.26
CA PRO A 16 -13.87 -5.82 9.15
C PRO A 16 -12.72 -6.83 9.25
N THR A 17 -13.00 -8.03 9.76
CA THR A 17 -12.10 -9.17 9.87
C THR A 17 -12.04 -9.98 8.57
N SER A 18 -12.03 -9.32 7.42
CA SER A 18 -11.79 -9.95 6.13
C SER A 18 -10.48 -9.44 5.53
N PHE A 19 -9.35 -9.89 6.08
CA PHE A 19 -8.16 -10.10 5.26
C PHE A 19 -8.53 -11.25 4.31
N THR A 20 -9.10 -10.89 3.17
CA THR A 20 -9.40 -11.79 2.06
C THR A 20 -8.17 -12.66 1.81
N THR A 21 -8.34 -13.96 2.02
CA THR A 21 -7.52 -15.07 1.51
C THR A 21 -6.39 -14.61 0.60
N SER A 22 -5.19 -14.43 1.16
CA SER A 22 -3.99 -14.27 0.36
C SER A 22 -3.75 -15.61 -0.32
N GLU A 23 -4.14 -15.75 -1.57
CA GLU A 23 -3.50 -16.75 -2.42
C GLU A 23 -1.97 -16.57 -2.25
N PRO A 24 -1.20 -17.67 -2.18
CA PRO A 24 0.24 -17.56 -2.09
C PRO A 24 0.70 -16.66 -3.23
N ILE A 25 1.30 -15.52 -2.88
CA ILE A 25 1.83 -14.59 -3.87
C ILE A 25 2.79 -15.39 -4.72
N ASN A 26 2.50 -15.51 -6.02
CA ASN A 26 3.39 -16.17 -6.97
C ASN A 26 4.82 -15.62 -6.77
N TYR A 27 5.83 -16.49 -6.71
CA TYR A 27 7.23 -16.12 -6.57
C TYR A 27 7.64 -15.00 -7.55
N GLN A 28 7.11 -15.02 -8.77
CA GLN A 28 7.33 -13.95 -9.76
C GLN A 28 6.77 -12.59 -9.29
N GLU A 29 5.58 -12.58 -8.70
CA GLU A 29 4.96 -11.38 -8.15
C GLU A 29 5.69 -10.87 -6.91
N GLN A 30 6.15 -11.77 -6.04
CA GLN A 30 6.99 -11.41 -4.90
C GLN A 30 8.29 -10.73 -5.37
N ASN A 31 8.98 -11.34 -6.33
CA ASN A 31 10.20 -10.78 -6.91
C ASN A 31 9.94 -9.42 -7.59
N ARG A 32 8.84 -9.29 -8.34
CA ARG A 32 8.45 -8.04 -8.99
C ARG A 32 8.24 -6.93 -7.97
N ARG A 33 7.50 -7.20 -6.89
CA ARG A 33 7.27 -6.25 -5.79
C ARG A 33 8.57 -5.84 -5.11
N GLN A 34 9.45 -6.80 -4.83
CA GLN A 34 10.74 -6.52 -4.22
C GLN A 34 11.62 -5.63 -5.11
N LEU A 35 11.66 -5.91 -6.42
CA LEU A 35 12.42 -5.10 -7.38
C LEU A 35 11.90 -3.66 -7.38
N ILE A 36 10.58 -3.46 -7.43
CA ILE A 36 9.98 -2.12 -7.43
C ILE A 36 10.27 -1.38 -6.12
N MET A 37 10.16 -2.06 -4.97
CA MET A 37 10.51 -1.48 -3.66
C MET A 37 11.97 -1.04 -3.63
N ASN A 38 12.90 -1.92 -4.06
CA ASN A 38 14.32 -1.62 -4.15
C ASN A 38 14.59 -0.42 -5.09
N SER A 39 13.89 -0.34 -6.23
CA SER A 39 13.98 0.77 -7.17
C SER A 39 13.50 2.10 -6.58
N MET A 40 12.47 2.10 -5.72
CA MET A 40 11.97 3.30 -5.06
C MET A 40 12.92 3.83 -3.96
N GLU A 41 13.77 2.97 -3.40
CA GLU A 41 14.75 3.31 -2.37
C GLU A 41 16.12 3.70 -2.98
N ASN A 42 16.40 3.32 -4.22
CA ASN A 42 17.64 3.64 -4.91
C ASN A 42 17.58 5.04 -5.56
N MET A 43 18.20 6.03 -4.91
CA MET A 43 18.22 7.41 -5.42
C MET A 43 18.91 7.56 -6.77
N ASP A 44 20.03 6.87 -7.00
CA ASP A 44 20.76 6.94 -8.27
C ASP A 44 19.91 6.42 -9.43
N TYR A 45 19.20 5.32 -9.21
CA TYR A 45 18.21 4.80 -10.17
C TYR A 45 17.12 5.84 -10.46
N LEU A 46 16.56 6.45 -9.42
CA LEU A 46 15.51 7.46 -9.59
C LEU A 46 16.00 8.69 -10.35
N LEU A 47 17.19 9.19 -10.05
CA LEU A 47 17.79 10.33 -10.74
C LEU A 47 18.09 10.01 -12.20
N MET A 48 18.64 8.82 -12.47
CA MET A 48 18.90 8.35 -13.83
C MET A 48 17.61 8.30 -14.66
N ILE A 49 16.56 7.67 -14.15
CA ILE A 49 15.28 7.54 -14.85
C ILE A 49 14.57 8.88 -14.99
N ALA A 50 14.56 9.72 -13.93
CA ALA A 50 13.98 11.06 -13.97
C ALA A 50 14.63 11.93 -15.06
N SER A 51 15.96 11.89 -15.13
CA SER A 51 16.74 12.57 -16.18
C SER A 51 16.40 12.05 -17.58
N GLN A 52 16.37 10.72 -17.77
CA GLN A 52 16.05 10.09 -19.06
C GLN A 52 14.63 10.40 -19.54
N GLN A 53 13.66 10.50 -18.62
CA GLN A 53 12.25 10.69 -18.95
C GLN A 53 11.80 12.15 -18.95
N ASN A 54 12.70 13.09 -18.62
CA ASN A 54 12.36 14.50 -18.39
C ASN A 54 11.21 14.67 -17.37
N LYS A 55 11.32 13.97 -16.25
CA LYS A 55 10.33 13.95 -15.15
C LYS A 55 10.99 14.33 -13.82
N SER A 56 10.20 14.71 -12.83
CA SER A 56 10.68 14.79 -11.45
C SER A 56 10.85 13.40 -10.82
N VAL A 57 11.72 13.30 -9.82
CA VAL A 57 11.88 12.08 -9.02
C VAL A 57 10.53 11.64 -8.40
N GLU A 58 9.69 12.59 -8.02
CA GLU A 58 8.36 12.31 -7.44
C GLU A 58 7.42 11.67 -8.45
N GLN A 59 7.44 12.12 -9.71
CA GLN A 59 6.69 11.49 -10.80
C GLN A 59 7.15 10.06 -11.05
N VAL A 60 8.48 9.81 -11.06
CA VAL A 60 9.02 8.46 -11.20
C VAL A 60 8.61 7.56 -10.02
N LYS A 61 8.67 8.06 -8.78
CA LYS A 61 8.18 7.33 -7.60
C LYS A 61 6.69 7.02 -7.68
N TYR A 62 5.87 7.95 -8.18
CA TYR A 62 4.45 7.75 -8.36
C TYR A 62 4.18 6.61 -9.37
N GLU A 63 4.89 6.58 -10.49
CA GLU A 63 4.77 5.51 -11.49
C GLU A 63 5.18 4.14 -10.94
N LEU A 64 6.25 4.09 -10.13
CA LEU A 64 6.66 2.86 -9.45
C LEU A 64 5.59 2.37 -8.46
N LYS A 65 4.95 3.29 -7.71
CA LYS A 65 3.81 2.94 -6.83
C LYS A 65 2.62 2.41 -7.61
N LEU A 66 2.29 3.00 -8.77
CA LEU A 66 1.23 2.48 -9.64
C LEU A 66 1.53 1.05 -10.10
N LYS A 67 2.76 0.79 -10.56
CA LYS A 67 3.22 -0.57 -10.92
C LYS A 67 3.12 -1.52 -9.73
N LEU A 68 3.45 -1.07 -8.52
CA LEU A 68 3.35 -1.90 -7.32
C LEU A 68 1.91 -2.34 -7.04
N ILE A 69 0.94 -1.41 -7.14
CA ILE A 69 -0.47 -1.63 -6.81
C ILE A 69 -1.21 -2.43 -7.89
N TYR A 70 -1.05 -2.04 -9.16
CA TYR A 70 -1.88 -2.55 -10.26
C TYR A 70 -1.27 -3.75 -11.00
N GLY A 71 -0.02 -4.10 -10.71
CA GLY A 71 0.76 -4.94 -11.64
C GLY A 71 1.32 -4.10 -12.78
N GLY A 72 2.39 -4.58 -13.41
CA GLY A 72 3.04 -3.93 -14.55
C GLY A 72 2.36 -4.24 -15.87
#